data_AF-A0A1A2VQX1-F1
#
_entry.id   AF-A0A1A2VQX1-F1
#
_cell.length_a   1.000
_cell.length_b   1.000
_cell.length_c   1.000
_cell.angle_alpha   90.00
_cell.angle_beta   90.00
_cell.angle_gamma   90.00
#
_symmetry.space_group_name_H-M   'P 1'
#
loop_
_entity.id
_entity.type
_entity.pdbx_description
1 polymer ?
#
loop_
_entity_poly.entity_id
_entity_poly.type
_entity_poly.pdbx_seq_one_letter_code
_entity_poly.pdbx_strand_id
1 'polypeptide(L)'
;MDGDRYRAPTTPVEEILATIYAEILGVDHIGIDDSFFDLGGDSILSMQVVARARAAGLACRPRDIFVEQTVARLARIPGITDAHERITDEGIGPLIPTPIMHWLFDIDGPIDEFNQTMVLQAPTEATHDDALVILQALLDHHPMLRARADTSARSLAVPGPGAVDGAQCLQTVDALTDDVLGQARSRLDPGGGVMLSASTVCRH
;
A
#
# COMPACT_ATOMS: atom_id res chain seq x y z
N MET A 1 -6.03 -18.69 -35.43
CA MET A 1 -6.22 -19.67 -34.33
C MET A 1 -4.89 -20.36 -34.13
N ASP A 2 -3.88 -19.63 -33.62
CA ASP A 2 -2.66 -20.25 -33.12
C ASP A 2 -2.88 -20.41 -31.62
N GLY A 3 -2.94 -21.66 -31.16
CA GLY A 3 -2.99 -21.97 -29.74
C GLY A 3 -1.64 -21.60 -29.15
N ASP A 4 -1.64 -20.61 -28.26
CA ASP A 4 -0.47 -20.24 -27.48
C ASP A 4 0.02 -21.50 -26.77
N ARG A 5 1.16 -22.04 -27.22
CA ARG A 5 1.72 -23.25 -26.62
C ARG A 5 2.30 -22.83 -25.30
N TYR A 6 1.59 -23.20 -24.23
CA TYR A 6 2.11 -23.13 -22.87
C TYR A 6 3.58 -23.58 -22.85
N ARG A 7 4.46 -22.62 -22.53
CA ARG A 7 5.89 -22.86 -22.32
C ARG A 7 6.17 -22.73 -20.84
N ALA A 8 6.60 -23.82 -20.22
CA ALA A 8 6.93 -23.83 -18.80
C ALA A 8 8.20 -22.99 -18.52
N PRO A 9 8.32 -22.41 -17.31
CA PRO A 9 9.55 -21.83 -16.81
C PRO A 9 10.74 -22.79 -16.91
N THR A 10 11.92 -22.27 -17.23
CA THR A 10 13.15 -23.05 -17.39
C THR A 10 14.30 -22.55 -16.52
N THR A 11 14.14 -21.41 -15.87
CA THR A 11 15.14 -20.80 -14.99
C THR A 11 14.52 -20.43 -13.64
N PRO A 12 15.32 -20.35 -12.55
CA PRO A 12 14.80 -19.95 -11.25
C PRO A 12 14.10 -18.57 -11.25
N VAL A 13 14.60 -17.63 -12.05
CA VAL A 13 13.98 -16.30 -12.20
C VAL A 13 12.62 -16.40 -12.89
N GLU A 14 12.52 -17.20 -13.96
CA GLU A 14 11.25 -17.46 -14.64
C GLU A 14 10.25 -18.17 -13.71
N GLU A 15 10.69 -19.12 -12.89
CA GLU A 15 9.83 -19.83 -11.94
C GLU A 15 9.23 -18.88 -10.89
N ILE A 16 10.07 -18.01 -10.30
CA ILE A 16 9.63 -17.00 -9.33
C ILE A 16 8.64 -16.04 -9.98
N LEU A 17 8.96 -15.50 -11.16
CA LEU A 17 8.10 -14.53 -11.85
C LEU A 17 6.78 -15.16 -12.30
N ALA A 18 6.79 -16.38 -12.84
CA ALA A 18 5.59 -17.09 -13.24
C ALA A 18 4.67 -17.38 -12.05
N THR A 19 5.25 -17.77 -10.90
CA THR A 19 4.49 -17.96 -9.65
C THR A 19 3.84 -16.66 -9.21
N ILE A 20 4.59 -15.55 -9.18
CA ILE A 20 4.08 -14.23 -8.80
C ILE A 20 2.95 -13.79 -9.74
N TYR A 21 3.10 -13.98 -11.05
CA TYR A 21 2.07 -13.61 -12.02
C TYR A 21 0.81 -14.44 -11.81
N ALA A 22 0.95 -15.76 -11.62
CA ALA A 22 -0.18 -16.67 -11.44
C ALA A 22 -0.99 -16.31 -10.19
N GLU A 23 -0.30 -16.05 -9.06
CA GLU A 23 -0.95 -15.64 -7.82
C GLU A 23 -1.65 -14.27 -7.91
N ILE A 24 -1.09 -13.32 -8.67
CA ILE A 24 -1.65 -11.96 -8.80
C ILE A 24 -2.83 -11.93 -9.76
N LEU A 25 -2.75 -12.69 -10.85
CA LEU A 25 -3.82 -12.81 -11.85
C LEU A 25 -4.90 -13.81 -11.41
N GLY A 26 -4.65 -14.60 -10.36
CA GLY A 26 -5.61 -15.57 -9.82
C GLY A 26 -5.81 -16.77 -10.74
N VAL A 27 -4.76 -17.22 -11.42
CA VAL A 27 -4.77 -18.36 -12.34
C VAL A 27 -3.86 -19.49 -11.84
N ASP A 28 -4.14 -20.73 -12.24
CA ASP A 28 -3.39 -21.90 -11.76
C ASP A 28 -1.95 -21.95 -12.29
N HIS A 29 -1.74 -21.55 -13.54
CA HIS A 29 -0.43 -21.55 -14.20
C HIS A 29 -0.38 -20.51 -15.31
N ILE A 30 0.84 -20.03 -15.59
CA ILE A 30 1.14 -19.07 -16.65
C ILE A 30 2.31 -19.59 -17.47
N GLY A 31 2.16 -19.60 -18.79
CA GLY A 31 3.25 -19.82 -19.72
C GLY A 31 4.17 -18.61 -19.75
N ILE A 32 5.48 -18.83 -19.90
CA ILE A 32 6.45 -17.73 -19.82
C ILE A 32 6.41 -16.75 -20.99
N ASP A 33 5.68 -17.09 -22.06
CA ASP A 33 5.38 -16.19 -23.19
C ASP A 33 4.01 -15.53 -23.08
N ASP A 34 3.19 -15.89 -22.09
CA ASP A 34 1.87 -15.31 -21.94
C ASP A 34 2.00 -13.85 -21.50
N SER A 35 1.29 -12.97 -22.21
CA SER A 35 1.28 -11.55 -21.92
C SER A 35 0.47 -11.26 -20.66
N PHE A 36 1.11 -10.61 -19.69
CA PHE A 36 0.49 -10.18 -18.44
C PHE A 36 -0.80 -9.37 -18.67
N PHE A 37 -0.79 -8.48 -19.66
CA PHE A 37 -1.93 -7.60 -19.94
C PHE A 37 -3.05 -8.31 -20.70
N ASP A 38 -2.73 -9.29 -21.55
CA ASP A 38 -3.75 -10.09 -22.24
C ASP A 38 -4.48 -11.02 -21.27
N LEU A 39 -3.82 -11.40 -20.17
CA LEU A 39 -4.41 -12.16 -19.06
C LEU A 39 -5.16 -11.28 -18.03
N GLY A 40 -5.36 -9.98 -18.31
CA GLY A 40 -6.10 -9.07 -17.44
C GLY A 40 -5.25 -8.29 -16.44
N GLY A 41 -3.93 -8.31 -16.58
CA GLY A 41 -3.02 -7.46 -15.82
C GLY A 41 -3.24 -5.98 -16.08
N ASP A 42 -3.08 -5.14 -15.04
CA ASP A 42 -3.18 -3.69 -15.14
C ASP A 42 -2.03 -2.99 -14.38
N SER A 43 -2.11 -1.67 -14.22
CA SER A 43 -1.10 -0.89 -13.52
C SER A 43 -1.00 -1.21 -12.02
N ILE A 44 -2.11 -1.54 -11.35
CA ILE A 44 -2.15 -1.90 -9.93
C ILE A 44 -1.51 -3.29 -9.75
N LEU A 45 -1.91 -4.25 -10.57
CA LEU A 45 -1.34 -5.59 -10.55
C LEU A 45 0.15 -5.56 -10.90
N SER A 46 0.56 -4.69 -11.83
CA SER A 46 1.99 -4.46 -12.13
C SER A 46 2.77 -3.98 -10.90
N MET A 47 2.20 -3.07 -10.09
CA MET A 47 2.85 -2.64 -8.84
C MET A 47 2.96 -3.77 -7.82
N GLN A 48 1.93 -4.62 -7.72
CA GLN A 48 1.96 -5.79 -6.84
C GLN A 48 3.03 -6.80 -7.28
N VAL A 49 3.17 -7.04 -8.58
CA VAL A 49 4.23 -7.89 -9.15
C VAL A 49 5.60 -7.36 -8.73
N VAL A 50 5.85 -6.06 -8.91
CA VAL A 50 7.12 -5.43 -8.51
C VAL A 50 7.39 -5.61 -7.01
N ALA A 51 6.36 -5.43 -6.18
CA ALA A 51 6.49 -5.58 -4.73
C ALA A 51 6.84 -7.02 -4.33
N ARG A 52 6.17 -8.03 -4.90
CA ARG A 52 6.45 -9.45 -4.62
C ARG A 52 7.78 -9.92 -5.21
N ALA A 53 8.09 -9.51 -6.43
CA ALA A 53 9.36 -9.83 -7.09
C ALA A 53 10.54 -9.30 -6.27
N ARG A 54 10.41 -8.07 -5.76
CA ARG A 54 11.37 -7.47 -4.84
C ARG A 54 11.51 -8.22 -3.52
N ALA A 55 10.40 -8.67 -2.92
CA ALA A 55 10.45 -9.50 -1.73
C ALA A 55 11.15 -10.85 -1.99
N ALA A 56 11.08 -11.35 -3.22
CA ALA A 56 11.78 -12.54 -3.68
C ALA A 56 13.22 -12.28 -4.18
N GLY A 57 13.77 -11.08 -3.97
CA GLY A 57 15.15 -10.73 -4.34
C GLY A 57 15.35 -10.38 -5.82
N LEU A 58 14.29 -10.07 -6.56
CA LEU A 58 14.35 -9.62 -7.95
C LEU A 58 14.18 -8.10 -8.06
N ALA A 59 14.95 -7.48 -8.96
CA ALA A 59 14.89 -6.04 -9.24
C ALA A 59 14.19 -5.77 -10.57
N CYS A 60 12.86 -5.58 -10.52
CA CYS A 60 12.09 -5.04 -11.63
C CYS A 60 11.38 -3.74 -11.25
N ARG A 61 11.06 -2.92 -12.25
CA ARG A 61 10.31 -1.67 -12.13
C ARG A 61 8.96 -1.83 -12.82
N PRO A 62 7.94 -1.03 -12.46
CA PRO A 62 6.64 -1.10 -13.14
C PRO A 62 6.77 -0.93 -14.65
N ARG A 63 7.65 -0.03 -15.11
CA ARG A 63 7.96 0.18 -16.53
C ARG A 63 8.44 -1.09 -17.23
N ASP A 64 9.21 -1.94 -16.55
CA ASP A 64 9.76 -3.15 -17.15
C ASP A 64 8.64 -4.16 -17.45
N ILE A 65 7.61 -4.23 -16.60
CA ILE A 65 6.41 -5.05 -16.85
C ILE A 65 5.66 -4.56 -18.09
N PHE A 66 5.46 -3.24 -18.22
CA PHE A 66 4.80 -2.66 -19.40
C PHE A 66 5.55 -2.90 -20.71
N VAL A 67 6.89 -2.85 -20.66
CA VAL A 67 7.74 -3.00 -21.85
C VAL A 67 7.91 -4.48 -22.21
N GLU A 68 8.18 -5.34 -21.23
CA GLU A 68 8.52 -6.74 -21.45
C GLU A 68 7.31 -7.68 -21.49
N GLN A 69 6.26 -7.37 -20.72
CA GLN A 69 4.92 -7.99 -20.70
C GLN A 69 4.84 -9.48 -20.36
N THR A 70 5.91 -10.25 -20.60
CA THR A 70 5.97 -11.71 -20.46
C THR A 70 7.09 -12.06 -19.49
N VAL A 71 6.96 -13.20 -18.81
CA VAL A 71 7.96 -13.68 -17.85
C VAL A 71 9.32 -13.89 -18.53
N ALA A 72 9.34 -14.50 -19.71
CA ALA A 72 10.57 -14.81 -20.43
C ALA A 72 11.36 -13.56 -20.84
N ARG A 73 10.66 -12.48 -21.18
CA ARG A 73 11.30 -11.20 -21.51
C ARG A 73 11.73 -10.44 -20.26
N LEU A 74 10.89 -10.44 -19.22
CA LEU A 74 11.21 -9.78 -17.95
C LEU A 74 12.41 -10.42 -17.26
N ALA A 75 12.53 -11.76 -17.31
CA ALA A 75 13.66 -12.49 -16.74
C ALA A 75 15.01 -12.18 -17.40
N ARG A 76 15.02 -11.53 -18.58
CA ARG A 76 16.23 -11.17 -19.33
C ARG A 76 16.69 -9.73 -19.10
N ILE A 77 15.95 -8.93 -18.33
CA ILE A 77 16.36 -7.55 -18.09
C ILE A 77 17.71 -7.54 -17.36
N PRO A 78 18.67 -6.69 -17.78
CA PRO A 78 19.93 -6.56 -17.08
C PRO A 78 19.72 -6.16 -15.62
N GLY A 79 20.34 -6.90 -14.71
CA GLY A 79 20.25 -6.66 -13.27
C GLY A 79 18.94 -7.09 -12.61
N ILE A 80 18.16 -7.98 -13.24
CA ILE A 80 16.95 -8.56 -12.61
C ILE A 80 17.25 -9.26 -11.28
N THR A 81 18.47 -9.76 -11.08
CA THR A 81 18.95 -10.37 -9.83
C THR A 81 19.65 -9.38 -8.90
N ASP A 82 19.83 -8.13 -9.34
CA ASP A 82 20.53 -7.09 -8.60
C ASP A 82 19.54 -6.30 -7.75
N ALA A 83 18.75 -7.01 -6.93
CA ALA A 83 17.97 -6.39 -5.87
C ALA A 83 18.95 -5.77 -4.87
N HIS A 84 19.35 -4.52 -5.14
CA HIS A 84 20.26 -3.78 -4.29
C HIS A 84 19.72 -3.80 -2.86
N GLU A 85 20.58 -4.19 -1.92
CA GLU A 85 20.42 -3.93 -0.49
C GLU A 85 20.07 -2.45 -0.36
N ARG A 86 18.82 -2.16 -0.01
CA ARG A 86 18.47 -0.79 0.34
C ARG A 86 19.19 -0.46 1.62
N ILE A 87 19.72 0.74 1.69
CA ILE A 87 19.82 1.44 2.96
C ILE A 87 18.42 1.36 3.57
N THR A 88 18.28 0.66 4.69
CA THR A 88 17.02 0.59 5.42
C THR A 88 16.69 2.01 5.88
N ASP A 89 15.87 2.70 5.12
CA ASP A 89 15.20 3.91 5.58
C ASP A 89 14.11 3.45 6.54
N GLU A 90 14.31 3.67 7.83
CA GLU A 90 13.33 3.37 8.88
C GLU A 90 12.05 4.22 8.71
N GLY A 91 12.06 5.20 7.81
CA GLY A 91 10.94 6.07 7.50
C GLY A 91 10.67 7.08 8.62
N ILE A 92 11.68 7.38 9.44
CA ILE A 92 11.61 8.26 10.61
C ILE A 92 12.42 9.53 10.31
N GLY A 93 11.95 10.66 10.81
CA GLY A 93 12.60 11.96 10.68
C GLY A 93 11.98 12.85 9.61
N PRO A 94 12.70 13.89 9.15
CA PRO A 94 12.18 14.85 8.20
C PRO A 94 11.96 14.21 6.83
N LEU A 95 10.81 14.50 6.21
CA LEU A 95 10.47 14.09 4.86
C LEU A 95 10.65 15.26 3.90
N ILE A 96 11.16 14.95 2.70
CA ILE A 96 11.12 15.87 1.57
C ILE A 96 9.70 15.82 1.00
N PRO A 97 8.95 16.93 0.98
CA PRO A 97 7.60 16.93 0.44
C PRO A 97 7.58 16.49 -1.03
N THR A 98 6.59 15.66 -1.36
CA THR A 98 6.38 15.22 -2.73
C THR A 98 5.68 16.32 -3.55
N PRO A 99 5.70 16.26 -4.90
CA PRO A 99 4.99 17.24 -5.71
C PRO A 99 3.50 17.39 -5.37
N ILE A 100 2.81 16.30 -5.00
CA ILE A 100 1.40 16.36 -4.59
C ILE A 100 1.22 17.08 -3.24
N MET A 101 2.17 16.93 -2.31
CA MET A 101 2.16 17.68 -1.04
C MET A 101 2.44 19.17 -1.27
N HIS A 102 3.39 19.50 -2.15
CA HIS A 102 3.63 20.88 -2.55
C HIS A 102 2.37 21.53 -3.12
N TRP A 103 1.72 20.83 -4.07
CA TRP A 103 0.44 21.26 -4.62
C TRP A 103 -0.61 21.46 -3.53
N LEU A 104 -0.78 20.52 -2.61
CA LEU A 104 -1.73 20.64 -1.49
C LEU A 104 -1.44 21.86 -0.61
N PHE A 105 -0.17 22.15 -0.32
CA PHE A 105 0.22 23.36 0.42
C PHE A 105 -0.04 24.67 -0.32
N ASP A 106 -0.19 24.63 -1.64
CA ASP A 106 -0.46 25.80 -2.49
C ASP A 106 -1.95 26.01 -2.78
N ILE A 107 -2.84 25.09 -2.36
CA ILE A 107 -4.28 25.25 -2.57
C ILE A 107 -4.83 26.29 -1.58
N ASP A 108 -5.49 27.31 -2.14
CA ASP A 108 -6.33 28.21 -1.39
C ASP A 108 -7.69 27.53 -1.10
N GLY A 109 -7.96 27.18 0.16
CA GLY A 109 -9.24 26.60 0.58
C GLY A 109 -9.14 25.70 1.82
N PRO A 110 -10.27 25.23 2.37
CA PRO A 110 -10.27 24.30 3.49
C PRO A 110 -9.75 22.93 3.03
N ILE A 111 -8.59 22.51 3.55
CA ILE A 111 -8.01 21.18 3.30
C ILE A 111 -8.52 20.13 4.30
N ASP A 112 -9.27 20.54 5.32
CA ASP A 112 -9.80 19.67 6.39
C ASP A 112 -10.80 18.62 5.87
N GLU A 113 -11.36 18.85 4.66
CA GLU A 113 -12.22 17.89 3.99
C GLU A 113 -11.45 16.90 3.09
N PHE A 114 -10.14 17.08 2.90
CA PHE A 114 -9.31 16.19 2.09
C PHE A 114 -8.98 14.91 2.87
N ASN A 115 -9.87 13.92 2.79
CA ASN A 115 -9.74 12.64 3.49
C ASN A 115 -10.24 11.48 2.61
N GLN A 116 -9.89 10.26 3.00
CA GLN A 116 -10.45 9.03 2.43
C GLN A 116 -11.11 8.23 3.55
N THR A 117 -12.31 7.73 3.29
CA THR A 117 -13.08 6.91 4.23
C THR A 117 -13.33 5.55 3.61
N MET A 118 -13.18 4.48 4.40
CA MET A 118 -13.45 3.10 3.98
C MET A 118 -14.17 2.35 5.09
N VAL A 119 -15.14 1.50 4.71
CA VAL A 119 -15.85 0.61 5.64
C VAL A 119 -15.33 -0.81 5.43
N LEU A 120 -14.94 -1.47 6.51
CA LEU A 120 -14.43 -2.83 6.51
C LEU A 120 -15.35 -3.74 7.32
N GLN A 121 -15.64 -4.92 6.79
CA GLN A 121 -16.39 -5.94 7.51
C GLN A 121 -15.44 -6.77 8.37
N ALA A 122 -15.54 -6.61 9.69
CA ALA A 122 -14.77 -7.42 10.62
C ALA A 122 -15.32 -8.86 10.71
N PRO A 123 -14.47 -9.87 10.95
CA PRO A 123 -14.90 -11.22 11.30
C PRO A 123 -15.89 -11.21 12.47
N THR A 124 -16.83 -12.16 12.52
CA THR A 124 -17.88 -12.20 13.54
C THR A 124 -17.35 -12.27 14.97
N GLU A 125 -16.17 -12.87 15.17
CA GLU A 125 -15.55 -13.06 16.48
C GLU A 125 -14.63 -11.90 16.89
N ALA A 126 -14.38 -10.93 15.99
CA ALA A 126 -13.47 -9.83 16.26
C ALA A 126 -14.03 -8.89 17.34
N THR A 127 -13.19 -8.59 18.33
CA THR A 127 -13.51 -7.70 19.45
C THR A 127 -12.93 -6.30 19.22
N HIS A 128 -13.35 -5.35 20.07
CA HIS A 128 -12.73 -4.03 20.12
C HIS A 128 -11.23 -4.10 20.43
N ASP A 129 -10.82 -5.01 21.31
CA ASP A 129 -9.41 -5.17 21.69
C ASP A 129 -8.58 -5.72 20.52
N ASP A 130 -9.15 -6.62 19.71
CA ASP A 130 -8.50 -7.09 18.48
C ASP A 130 -8.31 -5.94 17.49
N ALA A 131 -9.34 -5.09 17.32
CA ALA A 131 -9.26 -3.91 16.46
C ALA A 131 -8.19 -2.93 16.95
N LEU A 132 -8.07 -2.72 18.26
CA LEU A 132 -7.04 -1.87 18.86
C LEU A 132 -5.63 -2.43 18.61
N VAL A 133 -5.41 -3.73 18.81
CA VAL A 133 -4.12 -4.39 18.56
C VAL A 133 -3.71 -4.25 17.09
N ILE A 134 -4.64 -4.51 16.17
CA ILE A 134 -4.39 -4.38 14.73
C ILE A 134 -4.10 -2.92 14.36
N LEU A 135 -4.88 -1.98 14.89
CA LEU A 135 -4.70 -0.56 14.62
C LEU A 135 -3.33 -0.07 15.10
N GLN A 136 -2.92 -0.46 16.30
CA GLN A 136 -1.59 -0.12 16.82
C GLN A 136 -0.49 -0.71 15.95
N ALA A 137 -0.61 -1.97 15.53
CA ALA A 137 0.34 -2.61 14.64
C ALA A 137 0.45 -1.89 13.28
N LEU A 138 -0.66 -1.42 12.72
CA LEU A 138 -0.67 -0.62 11.49
C LEU A 138 0.03 0.72 11.68
N LEU A 139 -0.26 1.44 12.77
CA LEU A 139 0.40 2.70 13.09
C LEU A 139 1.92 2.51 13.22
N ASP A 140 2.35 1.49 13.95
CA ASP A 140 3.77 1.22 14.16
C ASP A 140 4.48 0.80 12.85
N HIS A 141 3.81 -0.01 12.04
CA HIS A 141 4.35 -0.51 10.78
C HIS A 141 4.41 0.56 9.67
N HIS A 142 3.47 1.51 9.63
CA HIS A 142 3.35 2.49 8.55
C HIS A 142 3.75 3.91 9.01
N PRO A 143 4.96 4.40 8.66
CA PRO A 143 5.46 5.68 9.18
C PRO A 143 4.56 6.88 8.82
N MET A 144 3.96 6.88 7.62
CA MET A 144 3.05 7.95 7.17
C MET A 144 1.76 8.08 8.00
N LEU A 145 1.32 7.03 8.69
CA LEU A 145 0.17 7.11 9.59
C LEU A 145 0.51 7.82 10.91
N ARG A 146 1.79 8.07 11.17
CA ARG A 146 2.29 8.81 12.34
C ARG A 146 2.91 10.15 11.96
N ALA A 147 2.91 10.51 10.68
CA ALA A 147 3.53 11.73 10.19
C ALA A 147 2.87 12.98 10.80
N ARG A 148 3.68 14.00 11.04
CA ARG A 148 3.26 15.33 11.50
C ARG A 148 3.58 16.35 10.43
N ALA A 149 2.58 17.11 10.02
CA ALA A 149 2.71 18.17 9.03
C ALA A 149 2.89 19.52 9.72
N ASP A 150 3.93 20.25 9.35
CA ASP A 150 4.05 21.67 9.64
C ASP A 150 3.64 22.44 8.39
N THR A 151 2.40 22.94 8.37
CA THR A 151 1.86 23.71 7.25
C THR A 151 2.55 25.05 7.08
N SER A 152 3.05 25.65 8.17
CA SER A 152 3.77 26.94 8.13
C SER A 152 5.17 26.77 7.53
N ALA A 153 5.88 25.72 7.94
CA ALA A 153 7.18 25.36 7.37
C ALA A 153 7.07 24.54 6.07
N ARG A 154 5.85 24.18 5.65
CA ARG A 154 5.55 23.33 4.49
C ARG A 154 6.37 22.04 4.48
N SER A 155 6.44 21.37 5.62
CA SER A 155 7.28 20.20 5.85
C SER A 155 6.53 19.09 6.59
N LEU A 156 7.07 17.87 6.54
CA LEU A 156 6.58 16.75 7.34
C LEU A 156 7.74 16.12 8.10
N ALA A 157 7.43 15.61 9.29
CA ALA A 157 8.35 14.77 10.05
C ALA A 157 7.62 13.54 10.56
N VAL A 158 8.31 12.40 10.56
CA VAL A 158 7.77 11.14 11.04
C VAL A 158 8.44 10.79 12.37
N PRO A 159 7.69 10.64 13.47
CA PRO A 159 8.24 10.19 14.73
C PRO A 159 8.56 8.68 14.68
N GLY A 160 9.08 8.11 15.77
CA GLY A 160 9.27 6.65 15.89
C GLY A 160 7.97 5.89 16.20
N PRO A 161 7.97 4.54 16.10
CA PRO A 161 6.85 3.70 16.54
C PRO A 161 6.41 4.02 17.98
N GLY A 162 5.13 3.85 18.28
CA GLY A 162 4.53 4.20 19.58
C GLY A 162 4.31 5.69 19.84
N ALA A 163 4.67 6.58 18.90
CA ALA A 163 4.42 8.02 19.03
C ALA A 163 2.95 8.44 18.86
N VAL A 164 2.11 7.53 18.35
CA VAL A 164 0.66 7.69 18.24
C VAL A 164 0.03 6.49 18.94
N ASP A 165 -0.88 6.78 19.86
CA ASP A 165 -1.63 5.79 20.62
C ASP A 165 -2.90 5.41 19.85
N GLY A 166 -2.98 4.16 19.40
CA GLY A 166 -4.13 3.62 18.68
C GLY A 166 -5.44 3.76 19.45
N ALA A 167 -5.42 3.77 20.79
CA ALA A 167 -6.62 3.94 21.61
C ALA A 167 -7.22 5.33 21.47
N GLN A 168 -6.42 6.35 21.11
CA GLN A 168 -6.91 7.70 20.85
C GLN A 168 -7.56 7.81 19.46
N CYS A 169 -7.09 7.00 18.52
CA CYS A 169 -7.58 6.91 17.15
C CYS A 169 -8.82 6.03 17.01
N LEU A 170 -9.07 5.09 17.93
CA LEU A 170 -10.19 4.15 17.86
C LEU A 170 -11.39 4.60 18.71
N GLN A 171 -12.58 4.53 18.15
CA GLN A 171 -13.84 4.75 18.87
C GLN A 171 -14.78 3.57 18.71
N THR A 172 -15.69 3.43 19.67
CA THR A 172 -16.83 2.52 19.58
C THR A 172 -18.09 3.35 19.39
N VAL A 173 -18.92 2.97 18.43
CA VAL A 173 -20.19 3.63 18.10
C VAL A 173 -21.31 2.61 17.99
N ASP A 174 -22.55 3.03 18.22
CA ASP A 174 -23.71 2.11 18.17
C ASP A 174 -24.13 1.78 16.73
N ALA A 175 -23.96 2.73 15.81
CA ALA A 175 -24.31 2.60 14.41
C ALA A 175 -23.42 3.50 13.54
N LEU A 176 -23.22 3.10 12.29
CA LEU A 176 -22.56 3.94 11.29
C LEU A 176 -23.55 4.97 10.74
N THR A 177 -23.35 6.24 11.05
CA THR A 177 -24.17 7.37 10.59
C THR A 177 -23.31 8.48 9.98
N ASP A 178 -23.91 9.39 9.21
CA ASP A 178 -23.21 10.54 8.65
C ASP A 178 -22.60 11.44 9.75
N ASP A 179 -23.27 11.56 10.90
CA ASP A 179 -22.75 12.31 12.04
C ASP A 179 -21.48 11.67 12.61
N VAL A 180 -21.46 10.33 12.72
CA VAL A 180 -20.27 9.59 13.15
C VAL A 180 -19.12 9.79 12.17
N LEU A 181 -19.38 9.74 10.86
CA LEU A 181 -18.37 10.01 9.82
C LEU A 181 -17.84 11.45 9.90
N GLY A 182 -18.72 12.43 10.11
CA GLY A 182 -18.35 13.82 10.30
C GLY A 182 -17.47 14.04 11.53
N GLN A 183 -17.82 13.41 12.65
CA GLN A 183 -17.02 13.46 13.88
C GLN A 183 -15.66 12.78 13.68
N ALA A 184 -15.62 11.59 13.09
CA ALA A 184 -14.37 10.87 12.82
C ALA A 184 -13.42 11.70 11.94
N ARG A 185 -13.96 12.39 10.91
CA ARG A 185 -13.20 13.30 10.06
C ARG A 185 -12.67 14.52 10.82
N SER A 186 -13.48 15.15 11.67
CA SER A 186 -13.05 16.32 12.44
C SER A 186 -11.94 16.04 13.46
N ARG A 187 -11.67 14.77 13.75
CA ARG A 187 -10.58 14.34 14.64
C ARG A 187 -9.25 14.20 13.91
N LEU A 188 -9.23 14.22 12.57
CA LEU A 188 -7.99 14.23 11.80
C LEU A 188 -7.27 15.55 12.05
N ASP A 189 -6.02 15.46 12.45
CA ASP A 189 -5.14 16.60 12.72
C ASP A 189 -3.72 16.22 12.26
N PRO A 190 -3.40 16.42 10.98
CA PRO A 190 -2.05 16.19 10.47
C PRO A 190 -0.97 16.97 11.22
N GLY A 191 -1.30 18.14 11.81
CA GLY A 191 -0.34 18.91 12.62
C GLY A 191 -0.04 18.25 13.96
N GLY A 192 -1.07 17.73 14.62
CA GLY A 192 -0.98 16.93 15.84
C GLY A 192 -0.45 15.50 15.62
N GLY A 193 -0.39 15.04 14.37
CA GLY A 193 0.02 13.68 14.00
C GLY A 193 -1.11 12.65 14.00
N VAL A 194 -2.36 13.10 14.02
CA VAL A 194 -3.54 12.25 13.91
C VAL A 194 -3.92 12.14 12.43
N MET A 195 -3.21 11.25 11.73
CA MET A 195 -3.43 11.00 10.29
C MET A 195 -4.57 10.02 10.02
N LEU A 196 -5.08 9.34 11.06
CA LEU A 196 -6.10 8.32 10.95
C LEU A 196 -7.04 8.34 12.17
N SER A 197 -8.32 8.12 11.89
CA SER A 197 -9.41 7.97 12.86
C SER A 197 -10.21 6.73 12.46
N ALA A 198 -10.50 5.85 13.42
CA ALA A 198 -11.17 4.58 13.21
C ALA A 198 -12.37 4.44 14.15
N SER A 199 -13.41 3.73 13.69
CA SER A 199 -14.59 3.45 14.50
C SER A 199 -15.02 2.00 14.33
N THR A 200 -15.33 1.35 15.44
CA THR A 200 -15.96 0.02 15.51
C THR A 200 -17.43 0.20 15.83
N VAL A 201 -18.29 -0.56 15.13
CA VAL A 201 -19.73 -0.53 15.36
C VAL A 201 -20.13 -1.67 16.28
N CYS A 202 -20.76 -1.36 17.41
CA CYS A 202 -21.30 -2.35 18.33
C CYS A 202 -22.33 -3.23 17.63
N ARG A 203 -22.16 -4.55 17.73
CA ARG A 203 -23.24 -5.49 17.43
C ARG A 203 -24.13 -5.59 18.66
N HIS A 204 -25.40 -5.22 18.51
CA HIS A 204 -26.45 -5.47 19.49
C HIS A 204 -26.94 -6.92 19.39
#